data_AF-A0A8X6QKD1-F1
#
_entry.id   AF-A0A8X6QKD1-F1
#
_cell.length_a   1.000
_cell.length_b   1.000
_cell.length_c   1.000
_cell.angle_alpha   90.00
_cell.angle_beta   90.00
_cell.angle_gamma   90.00
#
_symmetry.space_group_name_H-M   'P 1'
#
loop_
_entity.id
_entity.type
_entity.pdbx_description
1 polymer ?
#
loop_
_entity_poly.entity_id
_entity_poly.type
_entity_poly.pdbx_seq_one_letter_code
_entity_poly.pdbx_strand_id
1 'polypeptide(L)'
;MWSTCKDELLSKIETKYGRNNSLLDIPDKPRWEAVAAFHIFIGRHCLAAHLYRIGILTEAACPLCDKRNEPTDKYHLRRCGVLHRDMECWRYWEAR
;
A
#
# COMPACT_ATOMS: atom_id res chain seq x y z
N MET A 1 17.47 14.21 8.25
CA MET A 1 16.11 14.18 8.87
C MET A 1 15.41 12.83 8.67
N TRP A 2 15.43 12.23 7.47
CA TRP A 2 14.90 10.86 7.22
C TRP A 2 15.69 9.73 7.91
N SER A 3 17.03 9.80 7.91
CA SER A 3 17.92 8.80 8.54
C SER A 3 17.57 8.57 10.02
N THR A 4 17.47 9.67 10.77
CA THR A 4 17.24 9.63 12.22
C THR A 4 15.88 9.01 12.59
N CYS A 5 14.85 9.26 11.77
CA CYS A 5 13.52 8.70 11.98
C CYS A 5 13.47 7.19 11.67
N LYS A 6 14.25 6.74 10.68
CA LYS A 6 14.41 5.32 10.35
C LYS A 6 15.11 4.56 11.49
N ASP A 7 16.19 5.13 12.01
CA ASP A 7 16.99 4.51 13.07
C ASP A 7 16.19 4.40 14.38
N GLU A 8 15.39 5.42 14.72
CA GLU A 8 14.48 5.41 15.86
C GLU A 8 13.38 4.34 15.73
N LEU A 9 12.82 4.19 14.53
CA LEU A 9 11.83 3.15 14.23
C LEU A 9 12.41 1.75 14.37
N LEU A 10 13.61 1.52 13.84
CA LEU A 10 14.31 0.24 13.93
C LEU A 10 14.61 -0.12 15.40
N SER A 11 15.12 0.84 16.18
CA SER A 11 15.37 0.66 17.60
C SER A 11 14.11 0.27 18.39
N LYS A 12 12.98 0.93 18.11
CA LYS A 12 11.67 0.61 18.72
C LYS A 12 11.13 -0.76 18.31
N ILE A 13 11.37 -1.18 17.07
CA ILE A 13 11.00 -2.50 16.56
C ILE A 13 11.83 -3.57 17.30
N GLU A 14 13.14 -3.38 17.38
CA GLU A 14 14.04 -4.30 18.09
C GLU A 14 13.68 -4.44 19.57
N THR A 15 13.34 -3.35 20.27
CA THR A 15 12.90 -3.42 21.67
C THR A 15 11.54 -4.11 21.84
N LYS A 16 10.63 -3.98 20.86
CA LYS A 16 9.29 -4.57 20.91
C LYS A 16 9.28 -6.07 20.55
N TYR A 17 10.13 -6.49 19.63
CA TYR A 17 10.19 -7.88 19.13
C TYR A 17 11.44 -8.65 19.58
N GLY A 18 12.33 -8.03 20.37
CA GLY A 18 13.65 -8.53 20.79
C GLY A 18 13.69 -9.73 21.73
N ARG A 19 12.64 -10.54 21.78
CA ARG A 19 12.68 -11.88 22.38
C ARG A 19 12.23 -12.90 21.33
N ASN A 20 13.20 -13.39 20.55
CA ASN A 20 13.15 -14.64 19.79
C ASN A 20 11.95 -14.90 18.87
N ASN A 21 11.42 -13.87 18.21
CA ASN A 21 10.64 -14.08 17.00
C ASN A 21 11.33 -13.28 15.90
N SER A 22 12.02 -13.93 14.97
CA SER A 22 12.48 -13.22 13.77
C SER A 22 11.25 -12.58 13.14
N LEU A 23 11.34 -11.33 12.68
CA LEU A 23 10.22 -10.73 11.92
C LEU A 23 9.86 -11.57 10.67
N LEU A 24 10.81 -12.39 10.21
CA LEU A 24 10.63 -13.39 9.16
C LEU A 24 9.78 -14.59 9.59
N ASP A 25 9.72 -14.89 10.90
CA ASP A 25 8.95 -16.01 11.45
C ASP A 25 7.47 -15.64 11.67
N ILE A 26 7.12 -14.36 11.57
CA ILE A 26 5.73 -13.92 11.66
C ILE A 26 5.05 -14.21 10.31
N PRO A 27 4.09 -15.14 10.26
CA PRO A 27 3.42 -15.46 9.01
C PRO A 27 2.70 -14.22 8.47
N ASP A 28 2.89 -13.96 7.18
CA ASP A 28 2.37 -12.74 6.58
C ASP A 28 0.84 -12.74 6.47
N LYS A 29 0.23 -13.94 6.48
CA LYS A 29 -1.21 -14.15 6.63
C LYS A 29 -1.56 -14.31 8.12
N PRO A 30 -2.61 -13.65 8.64
CA PRO A 30 -3.67 -12.89 7.96
C PRO A 30 -3.36 -11.40 7.72
N ARG A 31 -2.17 -10.93 8.11
CA ARG A 31 -1.82 -9.51 8.12
C ARG A 31 -1.91 -8.85 6.74
N TRP A 32 -1.35 -9.46 5.69
CA TRP A 32 -1.34 -8.90 4.33
C TRP A 32 -2.76 -8.62 3.81
N GLU A 33 -3.70 -9.52 4.09
CA GLU A 33 -5.10 -9.42 3.68
C GLU A 33 -5.84 -8.36 4.49
N ALA A 34 -5.68 -8.36 5.81
CA ALA A 34 -6.27 -7.37 6.69
C ALA A 34 -5.78 -5.94 6.39
N VAL A 35 -4.49 -5.78 6.12
CA VAL A 35 -3.89 -4.50 5.73
C VAL A 35 -4.49 -4.03 4.40
N ALA A 36 -4.51 -4.88 3.37
CA ALA A 36 -5.10 -4.52 2.09
C ALA A 36 -6.57 -4.14 2.23
N ALA A 37 -7.38 -4.93 2.94
CA ALA A 37 -8.80 -4.66 3.16
C ALA A 37 -9.03 -3.33 3.91
N PHE A 38 -8.27 -3.08 4.98
CA PHE A 38 -8.34 -1.83 5.74
C PHE A 38 -7.99 -0.62 4.87
N HIS A 39 -6.89 -0.72 4.11
CA HIS A 39 -6.51 0.32 3.18
C HIS A 39 -7.59 0.55 2.14
N ILE A 40 -8.12 -0.52 1.49
CA ILE A 40 -9.23 -0.57 0.51
C ILE A 40 -10.57 -0.05 1.06
N PHE A 41 -10.78 -0.13 2.36
CA PHE A 41 -11.98 0.40 2.98
C PHE A 41 -11.92 1.92 3.19
N ILE A 42 -10.79 2.45 3.68
CA ILE A 42 -10.67 3.85 4.14
C ILE A 42 -10.45 4.86 2.99
N GLY A 43 -10.48 4.44 1.73
CA GLY A 43 -10.15 5.34 0.62
C GLY A 43 -8.65 5.62 0.46
N ARG A 44 -7.77 4.96 1.21
CA ARG A 44 -6.31 5.21 1.22
C ARG A 44 -5.55 4.37 0.20
N HIS A 45 -6.16 4.13 -0.95
CA HIS A 45 -5.67 3.17 -1.95
C HIS A 45 -4.80 3.86 -2.98
N CYS A 46 -3.78 3.14 -3.43
CA CYS A 46 -3.29 3.20 -4.80
C CYS A 46 -2.92 4.63 -5.26
N LEU A 47 -1.96 5.16 -4.51
CA LEU A 47 -0.90 6.09 -4.89
C LEU A 47 -1.33 7.36 -5.61
N ALA A 48 -1.78 7.36 -6.86
CA ALA A 48 -1.82 8.60 -7.64
C ALA A 48 -2.76 9.68 -7.11
N ALA A 49 -4.04 9.39 -6.87
CA ALA A 49 -4.97 10.40 -6.39
C ALA A 49 -4.60 10.94 -4.99
N HIS A 50 -4.15 10.08 -4.08
CA HIS A 50 -3.72 10.52 -2.75
C HIS A 50 -2.40 11.31 -2.82
N LEU A 51 -1.40 10.79 -3.55
CA LEU A 51 -0.10 11.44 -3.75
C LEU A 51 -0.27 12.78 -4.49
N TYR A 52 -1.17 12.87 -5.47
CA TYR A 52 -1.53 14.11 -6.15
C TYR A 52 -2.13 15.12 -5.17
N ARG A 53 -3.09 14.69 -4.33
CA ARG A 53 -3.69 15.56 -3.30
C ARG A 53 -2.68 16.10 -2.29
N ILE A 54 -1.62 15.35 -1.98
CA ILE A 54 -0.54 15.79 -1.09
C ILE A 54 0.66 16.39 -1.85
N GLY A 55 0.54 16.60 -3.16
CA GLY A 55 1.54 17.28 -3.99
C GLY A 55 2.79 16.48 -4.34
N ILE A 56 2.80 15.16 -4.13
CA ILE A 56 3.92 14.29 -4.50
C ILE A 56 3.89 13.92 -5.99
N LEU A 57 2.69 13.72 -6.55
CA LEU A 57 2.52 13.46 -7.99
C LEU A 57 1.89 14.66 -8.69
N THR A 58 2.27 14.87 -9.95
CA THR A 58 1.78 15.96 -10.80
C THR A 58 0.41 15.67 -11.40
N GLU A 59 0.03 14.38 -11.48
CA GLU A 59 -1.26 13.93 -12.00
C GLU A 59 -1.86 12.83 -11.11
N ALA A 60 -3.19 12.79 -11.04
CA ALA A 60 -3.95 11.76 -10.33
C ALA A 60 -4.20 10.50 -11.18
N ALA A 61 -3.42 10.30 -12.25
CA ALA A 61 -3.56 9.21 -13.21
C ALA A 61 -3.04 7.88 -12.64
N CYS A 62 -3.65 6.76 -13.03
CA CYS A 62 -3.12 5.45 -12.66
C CYS A 62 -1.71 5.27 -13.27
N PRO A 63 -0.68 4.93 -12.47
CA PRO A 63 0.66 4.71 -13.01
C PRO A 63 0.78 3.37 -13.76
N LEU A 64 -0.21 2.47 -13.61
CA LEU A 64 -0.18 1.12 -14.17
C LEU A 64 -0.92 1.03 -15.50
N CYS A 65 -1.93 1.86 -15.73
CA CYS A 65 -2.69 1.86 -16.97
C CYS A 65 -2.80 3.29 -17.53
N ASP A 66 -2.78 3.44 -18.85
CA ASP A 66 -2.80 4.74 -19.55
C ASP A 66 -4.11 5.55 -19.39
N LYS A 67 -4.97 5.17 -18.45
CA LYS A 67 -6.19 5.90 -18.13
C LYS A 67 -5.87 7.13 -17.27
N ARG A 68 -5.55 8.23 -17.94
CA ARG A 68 -5.17 9.51 -17.32
C ARG A 68 -6.31 10.27 -16.64
N ASN A 69 -7.57 10.03 -17.03
CA ASN A 69 -8.73 10.82 -16.59
C ASN A 69 -9.69 10.11 -15.62
N GLU A 70 -9.34 8.93 -15.12
CA GLU A 70 -10.17 8.24 -14.12
C GLU A 70 -9.54 8.42 -12.72
N PRO A 71 -10.30 8.90 -11.72
CA PRO A 71 -9.84 8.91 -10.34
C PRO A 71 -9.41 7.50 -9.92
N THR A 72 -8.18 7.36 -9.41
CA THR A 72 -7.66 6.08 -8.92
C THR A 72 -8.25 5.73 -7.55
N ASP A 73 -9.56 5.52 -7.50
CA ASP A 73 -10.30 5.08 -6.31
C ASP A 73 -10.39 3.53 -6.23
N LYS A 74 -11.10 3.01 -5.22
CA LYS A 74 -11.28 1.55 -5.08
C LYS A 74 -11.96 0.92 -6.28
N TYR A 75 -12.81 1.66 -6.98
CA TYR A 75 -13.51 1.16 -8.16
C TYR A 75 -12.56 1.09 -9.36
N HIS A 76 -11.59 1.99 -9.45
CA HIS A 76 -10.50 1.87 -10.41
C HIS A 76 -9.67 0.61 -10.14
N LEU A 77 -9.30 0.32 -8.88
CA LEU A 77 -8.56 -0.90 -8.53
C LEU A 77 -9.26 -2.18 -9.04
N ARG A 78 -10.58 -2.27 -8.85
CA ARG A 78 -11.41 -3.38 -9.35
C ARG A 78 -11.52 -3.46 -10.87
N ARG A 79 -11.39 -2.34 -11.58
CA ARG A 79 -11.60 -2.22 -13.03
C ARG A 79 -10.31 -2.06 -13.83
N CYS A 80 -9.18 -1.90 -13.17
CA CYS A 80 -7.90 -1.76 -13.82
C CYS A 80 -7.62 -3.04 -14.63
N GLY A 81 -7.52 -2.89 -15.96
CA GLY A 81 -7.32 -3.99 -16.89
C GLY A 81 -5.91 -4.57 -16.87
N VAL A 82 -4.96 -3.85 -16.27
CA VAL A 82 -3.57 -4.30 -16.08
C VAL A 82 -3.43 -5.22 -14.86
N LEU A 83 -4.38 -5.14 -13.92
CA LEU A 83 -4.39 -6.00 -12.72
C LEU A 83 -5.17 -7.28 -13.02
N HIS A 84 -4.47 -8.42 -12.97
CA HIS A 84 -5.01 -9.71 -13.40
C HIS A 84 -5.60 -10.54 -12.27
N ARG A 85 -5.47 -10.10 -11.02
CA ARG A 85 -5.93 -10.85 -9.84
C ARG A 85 -7.42 -10.67 -9.60
N ASP A 86 -8.08 -11.70 -9.08
CA ASP A 86 -9.54 -11.66 -8.87
C ASP A 86 -9.95 -10.98 -7.56
N MET A 87 -9.13 -11.09 -6.52
CA MET A 87 -9.42 -10.50 -5.21
C MET A 87 -8.83 -9.10 -5.09
N GLU A 88 -9.57 -8.20 -4.44
CA GLU A 88 -9.15 -6.82 -4.22
C GLU A 88 -7.84 -6.71 -3.44
N CYS A 89 -7.63 -7.58 -2.44
CA CYS A 89 -6.40 -7.59 -1.65
C CYS A 89 -5.17 -7.90 -2.51
N TRP A 90 -5.29 -8.85 -3.44
CA TRP A 90 -4.23 -9.18 -4.39
C TRP A 90 -3.98 -8.04 -5.38
N ARG A 91 -5.06 -7.46 -5.95
CA ARG A 91 -4.95 -6.28 -6.82
C ARG A 91 -4.27 -5.12 -6.13
N TYR A 92 -4.56 -4.90 -4.84
CA TYR A 92 -3.93 -3.85 -4.03
C TYR A 92 -2.42 -4.04 -3.92
N TRP A 93 -1.96 -5.24 -3.62
CA TRP A 93 -0.52 -5.54 -3.51
C TRP A 93 0.19 -5.54 -4.86
N GLU A 94 -0.50 -5.92 -5.93
CA GLU A 94 0.00 -5.82 -7.31
C GLU A 94 0.14 -4.36 -7.77
N ALA A 95 -0.71 -3.46 -7.25
CA ALA A 95 -0.71 -2.05 -7.61
C ALA A 95 0.17 -1.15 -6.72
N ARG A 96 0.77 -1.70 -5.67
CA ARG A 96 1.59 -0.97 -4.69
C ARG A 96 3.06 -1.03 -5.07
#